data_AF-A0A0N0JHD8-F1
#
_entry.id   AF-A0A0N0JHD8-F1
#
_cell.length_a   1.000
_cell.length_b   1.000
_cell.length_c   1.000
_cell.angle_alpha   90.00
_cell.angle_beta   90.00
_cell.angle_gamma   90.00
#
_symmetry.space_group_name_H-M   'P 1'
#
loop_
_entity.id
_entity.type
_entity.pdbx_description
1 polymer ?
#
loop_
_entity_poly.entity_id
_entity_poly.type
_entity_poly.pdbx_seq_one_letter_code
_entity_poly.pdbx_strand_id
1 'polypeptide(L)'
;MQTRKTRHQFYLPDHLSARLDAMAAEPGVSKTTILSEALGAWFERQDDQQAGAQFGKALSRQVRAVERLEPRLDYLTEVLGLLVRHQLTLTAHHPAFDAETQRLGQRRYDQFVRTAGELAARRTRPKANAAPSSSQENEP
;
A
#
# COMPACT_ATOMS: atom_id res chain seq x y z
N MET A 1 2.32 -34.51 4.64
CA MET A 1 3.35 -34.89 3.64
C MET A 1 4.44 -35.65 4.38
N GLN A 2 4.89 -36.82 3.89
CA GLN A 2 5.96 -37.57 4.57
C GLN A 2 7.28 -36.79 4.48
N THR A 3 7.68 -36.13 5.57
CA THR A 3 8.95 -35.42 5.67
C THR A 3 10.07 -36.44 5.83
N ARG A 4 10.81 -36.71 4.74
CA ARG A 4 12.06 -37.48 4.82
C ARG A 4 13.06 -36.69 5.69
N LYS A 5 13.62 -37.35 6.71
CA LYS A 5 14.64 -36.74 7.58
C LYS A 5 16.01 -36.88 6.92
N THR A 6 16.64 -35.75 6.59
CA THR A 6 18.02 -35.71 6.08
C THR A 6 18.98 -35.58 7.25
N ARG A 7 20.04 -36.41 7.30
CA ARG A 7 21.07 -36.32 8.34
C ARG A 7 22.07 -35.22 7.99
N HIS A 8 22.23 -34.27 8.89
CA HIS A 8 23.26 -33.22 8.81
C HIS A 8 24.30 -33.45 9.91
N GLN A 9 25.58 -33.33 9.58
CA GLN A 9 26.68 -33.31 10.56
C GLN A 9 27.24 -31.89 10.63
N PHE A 10 27.24 -31.31 11.82
CA PHE A 10 27.76 -29.99 12.10
C PHE A 10 28.36 -29.95 13.50
N TYR A 11 29.33 -29.08 13.69
CA TYR A 11 29.97 -28.87 14.98
C TYR A 11 29.22 -27.79 15.75
N LEU A 12 28.97 -28.04 17.04
CA LEU A 12 28.46 -27.04 17.97
C LEU A 12 29.62 -26.61 18.89
N PRO A 13 29.72 -25.32 19.21
CA PRO A 13 30.55 -24.86 20.33
C PRO A 13 30.21 -25.61 21.62
N ASP A 14 31.22 -25.86 22.46
CA ASP A 14 31.09 -26.69 23.68
C ASP A 14 29.94 -26.25 24.58
N HIS A 15 29.77 -24.93 24.77
CA HIS A 15 28.69 -24.38 25.59
C HIS A 15 27.29 -24.66 25.02
N LEU A 16 27.12 -24.68 23.70
CA LEU A 16 25.85 -25.03 23.06
C LEU A 16 25.60 -26.53 23.06
N SER A 17 26.65 -27.34 22.90
CA SER A 17 26.53 -28.80 23.03
C SER A 17 26.07 -29.19 24.43
N ALA A 18 26.72 -28.65 25.47
CA ALA A 18 26.35 -28.93 26.86
C ALA A 18 24.90 -28.51 27.17
N ARG A 19 24.45 -27.38 26.63
CA ARG A 19 23.07 -26.90 26.80
C ARG A 19 22.06 -27.77 26.06
N LEU A 20 22.39 -28.22 24.85
CA LEU A 20 21.56 -29.14 24.07
C LEU A 20 21.45 -30.51 24.75
N ASP A 21 22.55 -31.00 25.32
CA ASP A 21 22.58 -32.25 26.10
C ASP A 21 21.69 -32.15 27.34
N ALA A 22 21.76 -31.03 28.07
CA ALA A 22 20.92 -30.78 29.23
C ALA A 22 19.41 -30.74 28.86
N MET A 23 19.05 -30.08 27.76
CA MET A 23 17.66 -30.00 27.31
C MET A 23 17.12 -31.33 26.76
N ALA A 24 17.98 -32.14 26.14
CA ALA A 24 17.60 -33.47 25.65
C ALA A 24 17.59 -34.55 26.75
N ALA A 25 18.00 -34.21 27.97
CA ALA A 25 17.90 -35.11 29.12
C ALA A 25 16.45 -35.24 29.63
N GLU A 26 15.54 -34.35 29.22
CA GLU A 26 14.13 -34.42 29.56
C GLU A 26 13.41 -35.58 28.83
N PRO A 27 12.49 -36.31 29.51
CA PRO A 27 11.78 -37.43 28.90
C PRO A 27 10.94 -36.99 27.70
N GLY A 28 11.15 -37.64 26.55
CA GLY A 28 10.35 -37.41 25.34
C GLY A 28 10.89 -36.32 24.39
N VAL A 29 11.97 -35.64 24.75
CA VAL A 29 12.57 -34.59 23.92
C VAL A 29 13.87 -35.09 23.29
N SER A 30 13.92 -35.16 21.96
CA SER A 30 15.14 -35.54 21.24
C SER A 30 15.93 -34.30 20.81
N LYS A 31 17.27 -34.42 20.74
CA LYS A 31 18.15 -33.38 20.18
C LYS A 31 17.69 -32.92 18.80
N THR A 32 17.23 -33.85 17.97
CA THR A 32 16.69 -33.57 16.63
C THR A 32 15.41 -32.76 16.68
N THR A 33 14.54 -33.01 17.66
CA THR A 33 13.29 -32.24 17.86
C THR A 33 13.62 -30.80 18.22
N ILE A 34 14.48 -30.62 19.23
CA ILE A 34 14.93 -29.29 19.70
C ILE A 34 15.57 -28.51 18.55
N LEU A 35 16.50 -29.13 17.83
CA LEU A 35 17.21 -28.46 16.73
C LEU A 35 16.26 -28.12 15.57
N SER A 36 15.31 -29.00 15.24
CA SER A 36 14.31 -28.74 14.20
C SER A 36 13.42 -27.56 14.56
N GLU A 37 12.94 -27.50 15.81
CA GLU A 37 12.09 -26.42 16.30
C GLU A 37 12.86 -25.09 16.36
N ALA A 38 14.08 -25.11 16.91
CA ALA A 38 14.92 -23.92 16.98
C ALA A 38 15.28 -23.36 15.60
N LEU A 39 15.57 -24.24 14.62
CA LEU A 39 15.81 -23.84 13.24
C LEU A 39 14.53 -23.31 12.59
N GLY A 40 13.39 -23.96 12.77
CA GLY A 40 12.10 -23.48 12.28
C GLY A 40 11.79 -22.06 12.79
N ALA A 41 11.89 -21.86 14.10
CA ALA A 41 11.70 -20.55 14.73
C ALA A 41 12.77 -19.51 14.33
N TRP A 42 13.97 -19.94 13.93
CA TRP A 42 14.99 -19.05 13.40
C TRP A 42 14.66 -18.60 11.97
N PHE A 43 14.27 -19.51 11.09
CA PHE A 43 13.85 -19.20 9.73
C PHE A 43 12.61 -18.31 9.72
N GLU A 44 11.59 -18.63 10.52
CA GLU A 44 10.37 -17.83 10.64
C GLU A 44 10.68 -16.40 11.11
N ARG A 45 11.54 -16.25 12.14
CA ARG A 45 12.00 -14.91 12.56
C ARG A 45 12.77 -14.19 11.47
N GLN A 46 13.59 -14.87 10.67
CA GLN A 46 14.32 -14.24 9.57
C GLN A 46 13.36 -13.76 8.47
N ASP A 47 12.39 -14.59 8.12
CA ASP A 47 11.37 -14.28 7.11
C ASP A 47 10.52 -13.10 7.58
N ASP A 48 10.10 -13.07 8.84
CA ASP A 48 9.36 -11.95 9.44
C ASP A 48 10.17 -10.66 9.45
N GLN A 49 11.46 -10.73 9.79
CA GLN A 49 12.34 -9.55 9.77
C GLN A 49 12.54 -9.03 8.34
N GLN A 50 12.69 -9.93 7.37
CA GLN A 50 12.85 -9.56 5.97
C GLN A 50 11.54 -9.00 5.38
N ALA A 51 10.40 -9.55 5.75
CA ALA A 51 9.09 -9.02 5.42
C ALA A 51 8.90 -7.63 6.05
N GLY A 52 9.15 -7.51 7.36
CA GLY A 52 9.06 -6.26 8.11
C GLY A 52 9.93 -5.14 7.53
N ALA A 53 11.17 -5.45 7.13
CA ALA A 53 12.06 -4.50 6.47
C ALA A 53 11.52 -4.03 5.10
N GLN A 54 10.92 -4.93 4.32
CA GLN A 54 10.30 -4.57 3.04
C GLN A 54 9.05 -3.71 3.23
N PHE A 55 8.20 -4.06 4.19
CA PHE A 55 7.04 -3.25 4.57
C PHE A 55 7.46 -1.86 5.06
N GLY A 56 8.49 -1.77 5.91
CA GLY A 56 9.03 -0.50 6.38
C GLY A 56 9.52 0.41 5.23
N LYS A 57 10.16 -0.18 4.21
CA LYS A 57 10.58 0.56 3.01
C LYS A 57 9.39 1.05 2.18
N ALA A 58 8.38 0.19 1.98
CA ALA A 58 7.18 0.56 1.25
C ALA A 58 6.40 1.69 1.95
N LEU A 59 6.24 1.58 3.27
CA LEU A 59 5.57 2.62 4.08
C LEU A 59 6.36 3.93 4.05
N SER A 60 7.67 3.88 4.23
CA SER A 60 8.52 5.08 4.14
C SER A 60 8.40 5.77 2.78
N ARG A 61 8.26 4.99 1.69
CA ARG A 61 8.03 5.54 0.35
C ARG A 61 6.65 6.20 0.24
N GLN A 62 5.61 5.63 0.86
CA GLN A 62 4.27 6.22 0.88
C GLN A 62 4.25 7.52 1.69
N VAL A 63 4.86 7.54 2.88
CA VAL A 63 4.98 8.75 3.72
C VAL A 63 5.65 9.88 2.94
N ARG A 64 6.80 9.60 2.31
CA ARG A 64 7.49 10.60 1.47
C ARG A 64 6.66 11.06 0.27
N ALA A 65 5.78 10.22 -0.26
CA ALA A 65 4.88 10.60 -1.35
C ALA A 65 3.80 11.57 -0.84
N VAL A 66 3.25 11.33 0.35
CA VAL A 66 2.28 12.22 1.01
C VAL A 66 2.92 13.56 1.37
N GLU A 67 4.08 13.55 2.01
CA GLU A 67 4.84 14.77 2.35
C GLU A 67 5.18 15.63 1.12
N ARG A 68 5.35 15.02 -0.06
CA ARG A 68 5.58 15.75 -1.32
C ARG A 68 4.30 16.28 -1.95
N LEU A 69 3.14 15.75 -1.59
CA LEU A 69 1.84 16.18 -2.09
C LEU A 69 1.29 17.36 -1.29
N GLU A 70 1.51 17.37 0.03
CA GLU A 70 0.99 18.41 0.93
C GLU A 70 1.39 19.84 0.49
N PRO A 71 2.67 20.17 0.24
CA PRO A 71 3.04 21.50 -0.25
C PRO A 71 2.44 21.86 -1.61
N ARG A 72 2.13 20.86 -2.44
CA ARG A 72 1.48 21.10 -3.75
C ARG A 72 0.01 21.44 -3.56
N LEU A 73 -0.67 20.86 -2.58
CA LEU A 73 -2.05 21.19 -2.24
C LEU A 73 -2.14 22.59 -1.64
N ASP A 74 -1.18 22.97 -0.80
CA ASP A 74 -1.09 24.33 -0.26
C ASP A 74 -0.94 25.37 -1.38
N TYR A 75 0.01 25.14 -2.30
CA TYR A 75 0.21 26.01 -3.46
C TYR A 75 -1.04 26.11 -4.34
N LEU A 76 -1.71 24.98 -4.63
CA LEU A 76 -2.95 24.99 -5.41
C LEU A 76 -4.06 25.78 -4.71
N THR A 77 -4.12 25.72 -3.39
CA THR A 77 -5.11 26.47 -2.58
C THR A 77 -4.82 27.97 -2.62
N GLU A 78 -3.55 28.37 -2.55
CA GLU A 78 -3.15 29.77 -2.72
C GLU A 78 -3.49 30.30 -4.12
N VAL A 79 -3.16 29.56 -5.17
CA VAL A 79 -3.47 29.91 -6.55
C VAL A 79 -4.99 29.99 -6.78
N LEU A 80 -5.77 29.06 -6.20
CA LEU A 80 -7.23 29.13 -6.24
C LEU A 80 -7.75 30.39 -5.55
N GLY A 81 -7.19 30.76 -4.38
CA GLY A 81 -7.52 32.00 -3.69
C GLY A 81 -7.26 33.24 -4.55
N LEU A 82 -6.12 33.28 -5.25
CA LEU A 82 -5.79 34.35 -6.20
C LEU A 82 -6.79 34.41 -7.36
N LEU A 83 -7.17 33.25 -7.91
CA LEU A 83 -8.17 33.15 -8.97
C LEU A 83 -9.53 33.66 -8.50
N VAL A 84 -10.00 33.24 -7.32
CA VAL A 84 -11.29 33.70 -6.75
C VAL A 84 -11.25 35.22 -6.55
N ARG A 85 -10.19 35.75 -5.95
CA ARG A 85 -10.02 37.21 -5.80
C ARG A 85 -10.06 37.93 -7.14
N HIS A 86 -9.38 37.38 -8.15
CA HIS A 86 -9.39 37.93 -9.50
C HIS A 86 -10.80 37.93 -10.12
N GLN A 87 -11.54 36.82 -10.02
CA GLN A 87 -12.93 36.76 -10.50
C GLN A 87 -13.83 37.78 -9.79
N LEU A 88 -13.74 37.89 -8.47
CA LEU A 88 -14.50 38.88 -7.70
C LEU A 88 -14.14 40.32 -8.11
N THR A 89 -12.86 40.59 -8.40
CA THR A 89 -12.41 41.90 -8.88
C THR A 89 -13.01 42.23 -10.24
N LEU A 90 -13.04 41.26 -11.17
CA LEU A 90 -13.67 41.43 -12.48
C LEU A 90 -15.17 41.69 -12.36
N THR A 91 -15.86 41.03 -11.43
CA THR A 91 -17.30 41.18 -11.24
C THR A 91 -17.70 42.32 -10.30
N ALA A 92 -16.75 42.97 -9.62
CA ALA A 92 -17.03 43.95 -8.55
C ALA A 92 -17.90 45.13 -9.00
N HIS A 93 -17.84 45.51 -10.27
CA HIS A 93 -18.59 46.63 -10.86
C HIS A 93 -19.79 46.17 -11.68
N HIS A 94 -20.08 44.87 -11.70
CA HIS A 94 -21.15 44.32 -12.51
C HIS A 94 -22.51 44.52 -11.80
N PRO A 95 -23.56 44.98 -12.51
CA PRO A 95 -24.90 44.98 -11.96
C PRO A 95 -25.34 43.56 -11.58
N ALA A 96 -26.34 43.44 -10.70
CA ALA A 96 -26.91 42.15 -10.33
C ALA A 96 -27.37 41.40 -11.60
N PHE A 97 -26.99 40.12 -11.71
CA PHE A 97 -27.42 39.27 -12.82
C PHE A 97 -28.95 39.12 -12.84
N ASP A 98 -29.53 39.14 -14.04
CA ASP A 98 -30.95 38.83 -14.21
C ASP A 98 -31.26 37.35 -13.92
N ALA A 99 -32.55 37.02 -13.75
CA ALA A 99 -32.97 35.68 -13.36
C ALA A 99 -32.56 34.61 -14.39
N GLU A 100 -32.51 34.94 -15.69
CA GLU A 100 -32.08 34.01 -16.72
C GLU A 100 -30.58 33.72 -16.67
N THR A 101 -29.75 34.75 -16.47
CA THR A 101 -28.29 34.59 -16.34
C THR A 101 -27.93 33.82 -15.08
N GLN A 102 -28.63 34.07 -13.96
CA GLN A 102 -28.46 33.28 -12.73
C GLN A 102 -28.77 31.79 -12.95
N ARG A 103 -29.90 31.48 -13.61
CA ARG A 103 -30.27 30.09 -13.94
C ARG A 103 -29.27 29.44 -14.89
N LEU A 104 -28.75 30.19 -15.87
CA LEU A 104 -27.71 29.70 -16.76
C LEU A 104 -26.41 29.41 -16.01
N GLY A 105 -26.00 30.30 -15.09
CA GLY A 105 -24.86 30.10 -14.21
C GLY A 105 -24.98 28.84 -13.36
N GLN A 106 -26.14 28.64 -12.73
CA GLN A 106 -26.42 27.44 -11.94
C GLN A 106 -26.32 26.17 -12.79
N ARG A 107 -26.95 26.13 -13.98
CA ARG A 107 -26.87 24.96 -14.89
C ARG A 107 -25.43 24.63 -15.29
N ARG A 108 -24.60 25.65 -15.57
CA ARG A 108 -23.19 25.46 -15.91
C ARG A 108 -22.39 24.93 -14.72
N TYR A 109 -22.65 25.44 -13.53
CA TYR A 109 -22.03 24.95 -12.30
C TYR A 109 -22.38 23.49 -12.01
N ASP A 110 -23.66 23.12 -12.11
CA ASP A 110 -24.12 21.75 -11.90
C ASP A 110 -23.47 20.78 -12.91
N GLN A 111 -23.35 21.20 -14.17
CA GLN A 111 -22.64 20.42 -15.18
C GLN A 111 -21.15 20.25 -14.85
N PHE A 112 -20.49 21.34 -14.41
CA PHE A 112 -19.10 21.29 -13.98
C PHE A 112 -18.89 20.31 -12.82
N VAL A 113 -19.73 20.39 -11.77
CA VAL A 113 -19.67 19.48 -10.61
C VAL A 113 -19.84 18.02 -11.05
N ARG A 114 -20.79 17.74 -11.95
CA ARG A 114 -20.97 16.40 -12.50
C ARG A 114 -19.71 15.89 -13.21
N THR A 115 -19.14 16.67 -14.11
CA THR A 115 -17.92 16.29 -14.83
C THR A 115 -16.72 16.12 -13.90
N ALA A 116 -16.58 16.98 -12.88
CA ALA A 116 -15.54 16.84 -11.86
C ALA A 116 -15.70 15.54 -11.07
N GLY A 117 -16.93 15.18 -10.68
CA GLY A 117 -17.26 13.93 -10.02
C GLY A 117 -16.91 12.69 -10.87
N GLU A 118 -17.25 12.71 -12.16
CA GLU A 118 -16.89 11.65 -13.10
C GLU A 118 -15.37 11.47 -13.23
N LEU A 119 -14.62 12.57 -13.34
CA LEU A 119 -13.16 12.53 -13.41
C LEU A 119 -12.54 11.99 -12.13
N ALA A 120 -13.04 12.38 -10.96
CA ALA A 120 -12.59 11.85 -9.68
C ALA A 120 -12.84 10.34 -9.58
N ALA A 121 -14.05 9.88 -9.92
CA ALA A 121 -14.40 8.46 -9.92
C ALA A 121 -13.54 7.63 -10.87
N ARG A 122 -13.20 8.16 -12.07
CA ARG A 122 -12.29 7.50 -13.03
C ARG A 122 -10.88 7.30 -12.49
N ARG A 123 -10.38 8.25 -11.67
CA ARG A 123 -9.04 8.14 -11.07
C ARG A 123 -8.99 7.18 -9.89
N THR A 124 -10.09 7.06 -9.14
CA THR A 124 -10.19 6.15 -7.99
C THR A 124 -10.39 4.70 -8.41
N ARG A 125 -10.87 4.42 -9.63
CA ARG A 125 -11.02 3.06 -10.14
C ARG A 125 -9.62 2.46 -10.40
N PRO A 126 -9.16 1.45 -9.63
CA PRO A 126 -7.91 0.78 -9.94
C PRO A 126 -8.04 0.12 -11.31
N LYS A 127 -6.90 -0.10 -12.00
CA LYS A 127 -6.80 -0.84 -13.27
C LYS A 127 -7.09 -2.35 -13.08
N ALA A 128 -8.13 -2.70 -12.33
CA ALA A 128 -8.60 -4.06 -12.11
C ALA A 128 -9.52 -4.46 -13.26
N ASN A 129 -8.92 -4.87 -14.39
CA ASN A 129 -9.48 -5.80 -15.39
C ASN A 129 -8.61 -5.81 -16.66
N ALA A 130 -7.31 -6.01 -16.51
CA ALA A 130 -6.47 -6.51 -17.60
C ALA A 130 -6.01 -7.93 -17.24
N ALA A 131 -6.97 -8.85 -17.10
CA ALA A 131 -6.67 -10.27 -17.17
C ALA A 131 -6.64 -10.66 -18.66
N PRO A 132 -5.63 -11.42 -19.13
CA PRO A 132 -5.58 -11.85 -20.52
C PRO A 132 -6.70 -12.87 -20.77
N SER A 133 -7.55 -12.58 -21.76
CA SER A 133 -8.48 -13.54 -22.34
C SER A 133 -7.67 -14.64 -23.02
N SER A 134 -7.41 -15.75 -22.31
CA SER A 134 -7.05 -17.01 -22.94
C SER A 134 -8.33 -17.57 -23.58
N SER A 135 -8.61 -17.14 -24.81
CA SER A 135 -9.48 -17.89 -25.71
C SER A 135 -8.80 -19.21 -25.99
N GLN A 136 -9.25 -20.27 -25.32
CA GLN A 136 -9.10 -21.63 -25.84
C GLN A 136 -10.06 -21.72 -27.04
N GLU A 137 -9.51 -21.45 -28.22
CA GLU A 137 -10.11 -21.85 -29.48
C GLU A 137 -10.00 -23.38 -29.54
N ASN A 138 -11.15 -24.03 -29.37
CA ASN A 138 -11.34 -25.46 -29.56
C ASN A 138 -11.60 -25.65 -31.06
N GLU A 139 -10.79 -26.44 -31.73
CA GLU A 139 -10.95 -26.80 -33.15
C GLU A 139 -10.61 -28.29 -33.33
N PRO A 140 -11.12 -28.96 -34.38
CA PRO A 140 -12.52 -29.33 -34.58
C PRO A 140 -12.79 -30.83 -34.35
#